data_AF-A0A958KKD8-F1
#
_entry.id   AF-A0A958KKD8-F1
#
_cell.length_a   1.000
_cell.length_b   1.000
_cell.length_c   1.000
_cell.angle_alpha   90.00
_cell.angle_beta   90.00
_cell.angle_gamma   90.00
#
_symmetry.space_group_name_H-M   'P 1'
#
loop_
_entity.id
_entity.type
_entity.pdbx_description
1 polymer ?
#
loop_
_entity_poly.entity_id
_entity_poly.type
_entity_poly.pdbx_seq_one_letter_code
_entity_poly.pdbx_strand_id
1 'polypeptide(L)'
;MFSPEIEEVVKHRSRALNIVWLALTFSVPIYAVVAYVVVSGQAAPVQSTDDILRIVFAALAVIHALMAQGLWFFLMNNASSQAANVGSQPAKTEVEKVLGKYFVAVLVVLAINESIAIFGMIDAILSGLLDRILIFVGAALVLNFLRKPDAARFLNKVTSRTM
;
A
#
# COMPACT_ATOMS: atom_id res chain seq x y z
N MET A 1 -8.03 23.98 -16.19
CA MET A 1 -9.17 23.79 -15.27
C MET A 1 -9.98 22.63 -15.82
N PHE A 2 -10.33 21.64 -15.00
CA PHE A 2 -11.08 20.47 -15.47
C PHE A 2 -12.55 20.83 -15.70
N SER A 3 -13.25 20.06 -16.54
CA SER A 3 -14.70 20.19 -16.63
C SER A 3 -15.34 19.71 -15.31
N PRO A 4 -16.52 20.24 -14.92
CA PRO A 4 -17.21 19.83 -13.69
C PRO A 4 -17.44 18.31 -13.61
N GLU A 5 -17.70 17.66 -14.75
CA GLU A 5 -17.86 16.21 -14.82
C GLU A 5 -16.59 15.43 -14.43
N ILE A 6 -15.41 15.90 -14.86
CA ILE A 6 -14.13 15.26 -14.53
C ILE A 6 -13.84 15.44 -13.04
N GLU A 7 -14.13 16.62 -12.47
CA GLU A 7 -13.93 16.88 -11.05
C GLU A 7 -14.78 15.96 -10.17
N GLU A 8 -16.02 15.71 -10.57
CA GLU A 8 -16.91 14.78 -9.86
C GLU A 8 -16.36 13.34 -9.87
N VAL A 9 -15.89 12.86 -11.03
CA VAL A 9 -15.27 11.54 -11.18
C VAL A 9 -14.02 11.41 -10.30
N VAL A 10 -13.15 12.41 -10.33
CA VAL A 10 -11.91 12.45 -9.51
C VAL A 10 -12.27 12.43 -8.02
N LYS A 11 -13.25 13.23 -7.60
CA LYS A 11 -13.70 13.29 -6.20
C LYS A 11 -14.27 11.97 -5.73
N HIS A 12 -15.13 11.33 -6.54
CA HIS A 12 -15.72 10.03 -6.22
C HIS A 12 -14.65 8.95 -6.07
N ARG A 13 -13.73 8.82 -7.04
CA ARG A 13 -12.64 7.84 -7.01
C ARG A 13 -11.66 8.10 -5.87
N SER A 14 -11.32 9.37 -5.61
CA SER A 14 -10.47 9.76 -4.50
C SER A 14 -11.07 9.37 -3.15
N ARG A 15 -12.38 9.57 -2.97
CA ARG A 15 -13.08 9.17 -1.74
C ARG A 15 -13.02 7.66 -1.55
N ALA A 16 -13.30 6.87 -2.60
CA ALA A 16 -13.22 5.42 -2.54
C ALA A 16 -11.81 4.94 -2.16
N LEU A 17 -10.77 5.48 -2.79
CA LEU A 17 -9.38 5.15 -2.44
C LEU A 17 -9.02 5.52 -1.01
N ASN A 18 -9.45 6.69 -0.53
CA ASN A 18 -9.18 7.09 0.85
C ASN A 18 -9.86 6.17 1.87
N ILE A 19 -11.07 5.68 1.57
CA ILE A 19 -11.75 4.70 2.43
C ILE A 19 -10.97 3.39 2.49
N VAL A 20 -10.54 2.86 1.33
CA VAL A 20 -9.76 1.61 1.29
C VAL A 20 -8.39 1.79 1.95
N TRP A 21 -7.70 2.88 1.68
CA TRP A 21 -6.44 3.22 2.33
C TRP A 21 -6.58 3.28 3.85
N LEU A 22 -7.64 3.93 4.35
CA LEU A 22 -7.91 4.00 5.77
C LEU A 22 -8.21 2.59 6.33
N ALA A 23 -9.06 1.81 5.68
CA ALA A 23 -9.38 0.45 6.10
C ALA A 23 -8.13 -0.45 6.22
N LEU A 24 -7.24 -0.42 5.22
CA LEU A 24 -6.00 -1.19 5.24
C LEU A 24 -5.00 -0.63 6.28
N THR A 25 -4.85 0.69 6.38
CA THR A 25 -3.97 1.28 7.39
C THR A 25 -4.41 0.92 8.82
N PHE A 26 -5.73 0.84 9.07
CA PHE A 26 -6.27 0.42 10.35
C PHE A 26 -6.29 -1.11 10.56
N SER A 27 -6.17 -1.94 9.52
CA SER A 27 -5.98 -3.38 9.71
C SER A 27 -4.59 -3.73 10.24
N VAL A 28 -3.57 -2.94 9.94
CA VAL A 28 -2.20 -3.17 10.44
C VAL A 28 -2.12 -3.32 11.97
N PRO A 29 -2.63 -2.39 12.81
CA PRO A 29 -2.61 -2.55 14.27
C PRO A 29 -3.48 -3.72 14.76
N ILE A 30 -4.50 -4.14 13.99
CA ILE A 30 -5.30 -5.32 14.35
C ILE A 30 -4.43 -6.58 14.34
N TYR A 31 -3.47 -6.71 13.42
CA TYR A 31 -2.54 -7.84 13.43
C TYR A 31 -1.66 -7.88 14.69
N ALA A 32 -1.28 -6.72 15.24
CA ALA A 32 -0.57 -6.66 16.52
C ALA A 32 -1.45 -7.11 17.70
N VAL A 33 -2.72 -6.70 17.70
CA VAL A 33 -3.69 -7.16 18.71
C VAL A 33 -3.91 -8.67 18.60
N VAL A 34 -4.05 -9.21 17.39
CA VAL A 34 -4.19 -10.66 17.17
C VAL A 34 -2.97 -11.42 17.66
N ALA A 35 -1.76 -10.97 17.30
CA ALA A 35 -0.52 -11.57 17.81
C ALA A 35 -0.46 -11.52 19.34
N TYR A 36 -0.82 -10.38 19.96
CA TYR A 36 -0.88 -10.22 21.40
C TYR A 36 -1.78 -11.25 22.08
N VAL A 37 -3.02 -11.40 21.60
CA VAL A 37 -3.98 -12.35 22.15
C VAL A 37 -3.48 -13.80 22.00
N VAL A 38 -2.92 -14.15 20.85
CA VAL A 38 -2.44 -15.51 20.59
C VAL A 38 -1.20 -15.84 21.43
N VAL A 39 -0.20 -14.96 21.49
CA VAL A 39 1.06 -15.20 22.21
C VAL A 39 0.85 -15.20 23.72
N SER A 40 0.02 -14.31 24.26
CA SER A 40 -0.26 -14.26 25.70
C SER A 40 -0.96 -15.52 26.24
N GLY A 41 -1.62 -16.30 25.37
CA GLY A 41 -2.22 -17.58 25.73
C GLY A 41 -1.27 -18.79 25.66
N GLN A 42 -0.02 -18.62 25.22
CA GLN A 42 0.93 -19.73 25.09
C GLN A 42 1.65 -20.00 26.43
N ALA A 43 1.72 -21.27 26.84
CA ALA A 43 2.24 -21.68 28.15
C ALA A 43 3.76 -21.46 28.34
N ALA A 44 4.52 -21.30 27.26
CA ALA A 44 5.91 -20.86 27.27
C ALA A 44 6.34 -20.43 25.86
N PRO A 45 7.23 -19.43 25.71
CA PRO A 45 7.82 -19.11 24.42
C PRO A 45 8.63 -20.31 23.91
N VAL A 46 8.42 -20.68 22.65
CA VAL A 46 9.23 -21.69 21.97
C VAL A 46 10.61 -21.08 21.76
N GLN A 47 11.52 -21.24 22.72
CA GLN A 47 12.86 -20.65 22.67
C GLN A 47 13.71 -21.16 21.50
N SER A 48 13.25 -22.18 20.77
CA SER A 48 13.94 -22.79 19.64
C SER A 48 13.44 -22.35 18.27
N THR A 49 12.55 -21.35 18.16
CA THR A 49 12.17 -20.85 16.83
C THR A 49 13.34 -20.06 16.25
N ASP A 50 14.13 -20.77 15.43
CA ASP A 50 15.40 -20.38 14.83
C ASP A 50 15.44 -18.93 14.36
N ASP A 51 16.52 -18.21 14.69
CA ASP A 51 16.86 -16.90 14.13
C ASP A 51 16.78 -16.88 12.58
N ILE A 52 16.91 -18.05 11.96
CA ILE A 52 16.71 -18.27 10.52
C ILE A 52 15.32 -17.82 10.05
N LEU A 53 14.24 -18.19 10.73
CA LEU A 53 12.88 -17.80 10.32
C LEU A 53 12.68 -16.29 10.38
N ARG A 54 13.22 -15.66 11.42
CA ARG A 54 13.20 -14.19 11.56
C ARG A 54 13.96 -13.53 10.41
N ILE A 55 15.14 -14.03 10.06
CA ILE A 55 15.93 -13.51 8.93
C ILE A 55 15.15 -13.67 7.63
N VAL A 56 14.49 -14.82 7.41
CA VAL A 56 13.67 -15.07 6.23
C VAL A 56 12.50 -14.09 6.15
N PHE A 57 11.72 -13.90 7.23
CA PHE A 57 10.60 -12.96 7.22
C PHE A 57 11.04 -11.51 7.08
N ALA A 58 12.15 -11.11 7.71
CA ALA A 58 12.74 -9.79 7.52
C ALA A 58 13.19 -9.57 6.07
N ALA A 59 13.85 -10.56 5.46
CA ALA A 59 14.25 -10.51 4.06
C ALA A 59 13.03 -10.41 3.13
N LEU A 60 11.98 -11.19 3.38
CA LEU A 60 10.73 -11.12 2.65
C LEU A 60 10.06 -9.75 2.77
N ALA A 61 10.01 -9.17 3.97
CA ALA A 61 9.47 -7.83 4.18
C ALA A 61 10.24 -6.76 3.38
N VAL A 62 11.58 -6.83 3.38
CA VAL A 62 12.43 -5.94 2.59
C VAL A 62 12.15 -6.11 1.09
N ILE A 63 12.09 -7.35 0.60
CA ILE A 63 11.77 -7.64 -0.81
C ILE A 63 10.40 -7.08 -1.18
N HIS A 64 9.38 -7.27 -0.35
CA HIS A 64 8.04 -6.73 -0.60
C HIS A 64 8.03 -5.20 -0.62
N ALA A 65 8.73 -4.54 0.30
CA ALA A 65 8.85 -3.08 0.30
C ALA A 65 9.53 -2.56 -0.99
N LEU A 66 10.61 -3.22 -1.44
CA LEU A 66 11.27 -2.89 -2.70
C LEU A 66 10.39 -3.17 -3.92
N MET A 67 9.64 -4.28 -3.91
CA MET A 67 8.66 -4.60 -4.96
C MET A 67 7.54 -3.57 -5.03
N ALA A 68 6.97 -3.15 -3.89
CA ALA A 68 5.97 -2.09 -3.82
C ALA A 68 6.53 -0.78 -4.40
N GLN A 69 7.77 -0.43 -4.06
CA GLN A 69 8.45 0.75 -4.60
C GLN A 69 8.64 0.65 -6.12
N GLY A 70 9.17 -0.46 -6.61
CA GLY A 70 9.42 -0.69 -8.03
C GLY A 70 8.13 -0.69 -8.85
N LEU A 71 7.10 -1.37 -8.35
CA LEU A 71 5.78 -1.42 -8.97
C LEU A 71 5.14 -0.03 -9.01
N TRP A 72 5.24 0.74 -7.94
CA TRP A 72 4.78 2.13 -7.93
C TRP A 72 5.43 2.94 -9.06
N PHE A 73 6.75 2.90 -9.18
CA PHE A 73 7.44 3.64 -10.23
C PHE A 73 7.06 3.17 -11.63
N PHE A 74 6.99 1.86 -11.84
CA PHE A 74 6.59 1.27 -13.12
C PHE A 74 5.18 1.73 -13.53
N LEU A 75 4.21 1.65 -12.62
CA LEU A 75 2.82 2.01 -12.89
C LEU A 75 2.65 3.52 -13.09
N MET A 76 3.33 4.36 -12.30
CA MET A 76 3.27 5.82 -12.47
C MET A 76 3.95 6.29 -13.77
N ASN A 77 5.05 5.64 -14.18
CA ASN A 77 5.73 5.97 -15.44
C ASN A 77 4.88 5.57 -16.64
N ASN A 78 4.25 4.39 -16.61
CA ASN A 78 3.34 3.94 -17.67
C ASN A 78 2.06 4.79 -17.78
N ALA A 79 1.54 5.28 -16.65
CA ALA A 79 0.40 6.18 -16.68
C ALA A 79 0.78 7.56 -17.25
N SER A 80 2.00 8.05 -16.96
CA SER A 80 2.50 9.31 -17.51
C SER A 80 2.68 9.24 -19.03
N SER A 81 3.24 8.15 -19.56
CA SER A 81 3.44 7.99 -21.01
C SER A 81 2.12 7.87 -21.78
N GLN A 82 1.10 7.25 -21.18
CA GLN A 82 -0.22 7.17 -21.82
C GLN A 82 -0.93 8.51 -21.84
N ALA A 83 -0.84 9.28 -20.78
CA ALA A 83 -1.45 10.61 -20.75
C ALA A 83 -0.79 11.59 -21.74
N ALA A 84 0.51 11.44 -22.02
CA ALA A 84 1.18 12.21 -23.07
C ALA A 84 0.60 11.99 -24.48
N ASN A 85 -0.08 10.86 -24.70
CA ASN A 85 -0.75 10.57 -25.96
C ASN A 85 -2.22 11.04 -25.97
N VAL A 86 -2.75 11.50 -24.84
CA VAL A 86 -4.09 12.07 -24.76
C VAL A 86 -3.96 13.54 -25.16
N GLY A 87 -4.54 13.93 -26.29
CA GLY A 87 -4.43 15.28 -26.85
C GLY A 87 -4.89 16.41 -25.92
N SER A 88 -4.86 17.64 -26.44
CA SER A 88 -5.07 18.89 -25.69
C SER A 88 -6.41 19.02 -24.93
N GLN A 89 -7.41 18.19 -25.25
CA GLN A 89 -8.62 18.02 -24.45
C GLN A 89 -8.84 16.54 -24.14
N PRO A 90 -8.54 16.07 -22.91
CA PRO A 90 -8.73 14.69 -22.57
C PRO A 90 -10.22 14.36 -22.53
N ALA A 91 -10.64 13.43 -23.39
CA ALA A 91 -11.98 12.87 -23.31
C ALA A 91 -12.18 12.25 -21.91
N LYS A 92 -13.38 12.39 -21.33
CA LYS A 92 -13.78 11.81 -20.04
C LYS A 92 -13.34 10.35 -19.89
N THR A 93 -13.52 9.57 -20.95
CA THR A 93 -13.14 8.14 -21.03
C THR A 93 -11.65 7.89 -20.80
N GLU A 94 -10.77 8.75 -21.31
CA GLU A 94 -9.31 8.59 -21.12
C GLU A 94 -8.91 8.93 -19.67
N VAL A 95 -9.52 9.96 -19.07
CA VAL A 95 -9.29 10.30 -17.66
C VAL A 95 -9.74 9.14 -16.76
N GLU A 96 -10.91 8.57 -17.00
CA GLU A 96 -11.41 7.40 -16.26
C GLU A 96 -10.48 6.20 -16.36
N LYS A 97 -9.94 5.93 -17.56
CA LYS A 97 -9.00 4.84 -17.80
C LYS A 97 -7.68 5.04 -17.04
N VAL A 98 -7.13 6.26 -17.05
CA VAL A 98 -5.91 6.61 -16.31
C VAL A 98 -6.14 6.50 -14.80
N LEU A 99 -7.26 7.01 -14.30
CA LEU A 99 -7.64 6.89 -12.89
C LEU A 99 -7.89 5.44 -12.46
N GLY A 100 -8.47 4.61 -13.33
CA GLY A 100 -8.67 3.18 -13.07
C GLY A 100 -7.34 2.44 -12.87
N LYS A 101 -6.33 2.75 -13.69
CA LYS A 101 -4.98 2.18 -13.53
C LYS A 101 -4.30 2.66 -12.26
N TYR A 102 -4.42 3.95 -11.94
CA TYR A 102 -3.94 4.51 -10.68
C TYR A 102 -4.59 3.83 -9.47
N PHE A 103 -5.90 3.62 -9.52
CA PHE A 103 -6.65 2.94 -8.48
C PHE A 103 -6.11 1.54 -8.21
N VAL A 104 -5.97 0.72 -9.26
CA VAL A 104 -5.41 -0.64 -9.15
C VAL A 104 -3.97 -0.60 -8.63
N ALA A 105 -3.15 0.33 -9.11
CA ALA A 105 -1.76 0.49 -8.66
C ALA A 105 -1.67 0.75 -7.14
N VAL A 106 -2.49 1.67 -6.63
CA VAL A 106 -2.56 1.97 -5.19
C VAL A 106 -2.99 0.74 -4.41
N LEU A 107 -4.05 0.03 -4.85
CA LEU A 107 -4.51 -1.16 -4.16
C LEU A 107 -3.45 -2.25 -4.05
N VAL A 108 -2.74 -2.54 -5.14
CA VAL A 108 -1.69 -3.56 -5.14
C VAL A 108 -0.54 -3.15 -4.21
N VAL A 109 -0.11 -1.89 -4.25
CA VAL A 109 0.95 -1.38 -3.36
C VAL A 109 0.53 -1.47 -1.89
N LEU A 110 -0.71 -1.09 -1.55
CA LEU A 110 -1.20 -1.22 -0.17
C LEU A 110 -1.28 -2.68 0.28
N ALA A 111 -1.76 -3.59 -0.59
CA ALA A 111 -1.80 -5.01 -0.28
C ALA A 111 -0.39 -5.61 -0.05
N ILE A 112 0.61 -5.15 -0.81
CA ILE A 112 2.01 -5.56 -0.59
C ILE A 112 2.54 -5.00 0.75
N ASN A 113 2.17 -3.78 1.13
CA ASN A 113 2.56 -3.24 2.43
C ASN A 113 1.90 -3.99 3.59
N GLU A 114 0.64 -4.41 3.46
CA GLU A 114 -0.06 -5.23 4.46
C GLU A 114 0.66 -6.56 4.72
N SER A 115 1.23 -7.19 3.68
CA SER A 115 1.91 -8.48 3.85
C SER A 115 3.11 -8.39 4.78
N ILE A 116 3.78 -7.23 4.86
CA ILE A 116 4.87 -6.97 5.80
C ILE A 116 4.40 -7.14 7.25
N ALA A 117 3.26 -6.56 7.60
CA ALA A 117 2.69 -6.69 8.94
C ALA A 117 2.22 -8.13 9.23
N ILE A 118 1.69 -8.82 8.22
CA ILE A 118 1.32 -10.23 8.33
C ILE A 118 2.57 -11.10 8.60
N PHE A 119 3.70 -10.86 7.94
CA PHE A 119 4.95 -11.59 8.24
C PHE A 119 5.40 -11.36 9.69
N GLY A 120 5.33 -10.13 10.19
CA GLY A 120 5.63 -9.83 11.59
C GLY A 120 4.68 -10.52 12.56
N MET A 121 3.39 -10.60 12.24
CA MET A 121 2.39 -11.31 13.03
C MET A 121 2.72 -12.80 13.12
N ILE A 122 3.04 -13.42 11.98
CA ILE A 122 3.42 -14.83 11.91
C ILE A 122 4.71 -15.08 12.71
N ASP A 123 5.74 -14.24 12.54
CA ASP A 123 7.01 -14.34 13.31
C ASP A 123 6.76 -14.23 14.82
N ALA A 124 5.93 -13.27 15.26
CA ALA A 124 5.59 -13.12 16.68
C ALA A 124 4.83 -14.34 17.24
N ILE A 125 3.86 -14.88 16.49
CA ILE A 125 3.08 -16.05 16.91
C ILE A 125 3.96 -17.31 17.00
N LEU A 126 4.87 -17.52 16.06
CA LEU A 126 5.75 -18.69 16.02
C LEU A 126 6.89 -18.62 17.04
N SER A 127 7.39 -17.42 17.34
CA SER A 127 8.45 -17.23 18.33
C SER A 127 7.94 -17.06 19.76
N GLY A 128 6.66 -16.73 19.94
CA GLY A 128 6.12 -16.34 21.24
C GLY A 128 6.67 -15.00 21.74
N LEU A 129 7.29 -14.18 20.88
CA LEU A 129 7.92 -12.91 21.25
C LEU A 129 7.21 -11.73 20.56
N LEU A 130 6.43 -10.99 21.36
CA LEU A 130 5.62 -9.88 20.84
C LEU A 130 6.44 -8.72 20.30
N ASP A 131 7.60 -8.44 20.87
CA ASP A 131 8.45 -7.33 20.42
C ASP A 131 8.84 -7.44 18.94
N ARG A 132 8.85 -8.67 18.40
CA ARG A 132 9.21 -8.93 17.00
C ARG A 132 8.22 -8.31 16.02
N ILE A 133 6.92 -8.22 16.35
CA ILE A 133 5.93 -7.66 15.42
C ILE A 133 6.09 -6.14 15.24
N LEU A 134 6.61 -5.44 16.24
CA LEU A 134 6.57 -3.98 16.30
C LEU A 134 7.31 -3.33 15.12
N ILE A 135 8.44 -3.90 14.70
CA ILE A 135 9.20 -3.37 13.57
C ILE A 135 8.46 -3.54 12.24
N PHE A 136 7.75 -4.66 12.05
CA PHE A 136 6.99 -4.94 10.84
C PHE A 136 5.73 -4.07 10.76
N VAL A 137 5.00 -3.94 11.87
CA VAL A 137 3.84 -3.05 11.98
C VAL A 137 4.23 -1.60 11.76
N GLY A 138 5.33 -1.15 12.38
CA GLY A 138 5.86 0.20 12.16
C GLY A 138 6.23 0.43 10.70
N ALA A 139 6.95 -0.51 10.07
CA ALA A 139 7.31 -0.42 8.66
C ALA A 139 6.09 -0.37 7.74
N ALA A 140 5.11 -1.26 7.93
CA ALA A 140 3.88 -1.29 7.13
C ALA A 140 3.07 0.01 7.27
N LEU A 141 2.92 0.54 8.49
CA LEU A 141 2.25 1.82 8.72
C LEU A 141 2.97 2.98 8.03
N VAL A 142 4.29 3.08 8.20
CA VAL A 142 5.10 4.12 7.54
C VAL A 142 4.92 4.05 6.03
N LEU A 143 5.00 2.86 5.45
CA LEU A 143 4.79 2.66 4.01
C LEU A 143 3.37 3.04 3.59
N ASN A 144 2.34 2.69 4.35
CA ASN A 144 0.96 3.09 4.06
C ASN A 144 0.77 4.61 4.13
N PHE A 145 1.36 5.29 5.11
CA PHE A 145 1.28 6.76 5.23
C PHE A 145 2.02 7.49 4.11
N LEU A 146 3.20 6.99 3.70
CA LEU A 146 3.94 7.53 2.55
C LEU A 146 3.19 7.35 1.22
N ARG A 147 2.20 6.44 1.19
CA ARG A 147 1.40 6.09 0.01
C ARG A 147 -0.05 6.54 0.09
N LYS A 148 -0.35 7.57 0.89
CA LYS A 148 -1.68 8.17 0.94
C LYS A 148 -2.19 8.52 -0.47
N PRO A 149 -3.36 8.02 -0.90
CA PRO A 149 -3.86 8.24 -2.25
C PRO A 149 -4.30 9.70 -2.44
N ASP A 150 -3.95 10.26 -3.59
CA ASP A 150 -4.36 11.60 -4.01
C ASP A 150 -4.53 11.61 -5.53
N ALA A 151 -5.75 11.26 -5.96
CA ALA A 151 -6.10 11.18 -7.37
C ALA A 151 -6.01 12.54 -8.08
N ALA A 152 -6.31 13.64 -7.37
CA ALA A 152 -6.26 14.98 -7.95
C ALA A 152 -4.82 15.41 -8.21
N ARG A 153 -3.93 15.23 -7.22
CA ARG A 153 -2.49 15.51 -7.39
C ARG A 153 -1.87 14.62 -8.46
N PHE A 154 -2.27 13.36 -8.54
CA PHE A 154 -1.82 12.46 -9.60
C PHE A 154 -2.22 12.99 -10.98
N LEU A 155 -3.50 13.33 -11.19
CA LEU A 155 -3.99 13.83 -12.47
C LEU A 155 -3.32 15.16 -12.86
N ASN A 156 -3.11 16.06 -11.90
CA ASN A 156 -2.36 17.31 -12.13
C ASN A 156 -0.92 17.06 -12.57
N LYS A 157 -0.21 16.12 -11.93
CA LYS A 157 1.18 15.78 -12.29
C LYS A 157 1.28 15.16 -13.68
N VAL A 158 0.27 14.38 -14.03
CA VAL A 158 0.19 13.69 -15.32
C VAL A 158 -0.10 14.69 -16.44
N THR A 159 -1.04 15.62 -16.23
CA THR A 159 -1.40 16.67 -17.21
C THR A 159 -0.36 17.79 -17.31
N SER A 160 0.39 18.10 -16.26
CA SER A 160 1.46 19.12 -16.32
C SER A 160 2.70 18.68 -17.10
N ARG A 161 2.83 17.39 -17.44
CA ARG A 161 3.94 16.84 -18.24
C ARG A 161 3.67 16.89 -19.74
N THR A 162 2.44 17.18 -20.15
CA THR A 162 1.99 17.14 -21.54
C THR A 162 1.85 18.52 -22.16
N MET A 163 1.96 19.58 -21.34
CA MET A 163 2.08 20.98 -21.77
C MET A 163 3.56 21.34 -21.86
#